data_AF-A0AAV0Y1D1-F1
#
_entry.id   AF-A0AAV0Y1D1-F1
#
_cell.length_a   1.000
_cell.length_b   1.000
_cell.length_c   1.000
_cell.angle_alpha   90.00
_cell.angle_beta   90.00
_cell.angle_gamma   90.00
#
_symmetry.space_group_name_H-M   'P 1'
#
loop_
_entity.id
_entity.type
_entity.pdbx_description
1 polymer ?
#
loop_
_entity_poly.entity_id
_entity_poly.type
_entity_poly.pdbx_seq_one_letter_code
_entity_poly.pdbx_strand_id
1 'polypeptide(L)'
;MIERVQRKFLHHAAYKLNIFCPPHDYMPTQRHFSSESLADRRHSANLTFLSNLLSSKIHNPESLTRVSFNVPSRRTRSSVPFHIPFSSSNYYLNSPIIRLMGIANTYPSFSL
;
A
#
# COMPACT_ATOMS: atom_id res chain seq x y z
N MET A 1 8.80 7.68 -10.42
CA MET A 1 9.21 9.06 -10.82
C MET A 1 9.14 10.01 -9.62
N ILE A 2 8.04 9.95 -8.86
CA ILE A 2 7.83 10.75 -7.64
C ILE A 2 8.84 10.43 -6.51
N GLU A 3 9.31 9.19 -6.43
CA GLU A 3 10.32 8.74 -5.45
C GLU A 3 11.64 9.50 -5.63
N ARG A 4 11.99 9.87 -6.86
CA ARG A 4 13.19 10.67 -7.14
C ARG A 4 13.04 12.10 -6.62
N VAL A 5 11.82 12.64 -6.61
CA VAL A 5 11.52 13.97 -6.05
C VAL A 5 11.73 13.96 -4.54
N GLN A 6 11.17 12.96 -3.82
CA GLN A 6 11.39 12.80 -2.39
C GLN A 6 12.89 12.67 -2.05
N ARG A 7 13.63 11.84 -2.80
CA ARG A 7 15.09 11.67 -2.59
C ARG A 7 15.87 12.97 -2.80
N LYS A 8 15.55 13.74 -3.84
CA LYS A 8 16.17 15.06 -4.08
C LYS A 8 15.90 16.03 -2.93
N PHE A 9 14.67 16.06 -2.43
CA PHE A 9 14.30 16.88 -1.27
C PHE A 9 15.10 16.47 -0.03
N LEU A 10 15.12 15.17 0.31
CA LEU A 10 15.86 14.67 1.48
C LEU A 10 17.36 14.95 1.38
N HIS A 11 17.95 14.79 0.20
CA HIS A 11 19.36 15.12 -0.02
C HIS A 11 19.63 16.62 0.20
N HIS A 12 18.78 17.49 -0.35
CA HIS A 12 18.92 18.93 -0.18
C HIS A 12 18.75 19.34 1.29
N ALA A 13 17.78 18.75 1.99
CA ALA A 13 17.52 19.01 3.39
C ALA A 13 18.67 18.53 4.30
N ALA A 14 19.26 17.37 4.01
CA ALA A 14 20.43 16.87 4.72
C ALA A 14 21.62 17.83 4.61
N TYR A 15 21.87 18.35 3.40
CA TYR A 15 22.90 19.37 3.16
C TYR A 15 22.63 20.65 3.95
N LYS A 16 21.38 21.14 3.95
CA LYS A 16 21.01 22.38 4.66
C LYS A 16 21.04 22.26 6.17
N LEU A 17 20.70 21.10 6.72
CA LEU A 17 20.63 20.83 8.15
C LEU A 17 21.90 20.19 8.72
N ASN A 18 22.93 20.01 7.89
CA ASN A 18 24.20 19.39 8.26
C ASN A 18 24.01 17.98 8.88
N ILE A 19 23.06 17.21 8.34
CA ILE A 19 22.78 15.83 8.74
C ILE A 19 23.70 14.91 7.95
N PHE A 20 24.46 14.06 8.63
CA PHE A 20 25.25 13.03 7.98
C PHE A 20 24.31 12.01 7.28
N CYS A 21 24.41 11.94 5.97
CA CYS A 21 23.59 11.09 5.11
C CYS A 21 24.52 10.34 4.15
N PRO A 22 24.77 9.04 4.39
CA PRO A 22 25.58 8.23 3.48
C PRO A 22 24.98 8.20 2.08
N PRO A 23 25.78 8.00 1.03
CA PRO A 23 25.26 7.77 -0.32
C PRO A 23 24.23 6.65 -0.31
N HIS A 24 23.06 6.92 -0.88
CA HIS A 24 21.90 6.00 -0.96
C HIS A 24 21.19 5.65 0.34
N ASP A 25 21.68 6.10 1.50
CA ASP A 25 20.98 5.94 2.78
C ASP A 25 20.36 7.27 3.24
N TYR A 26 19.08 7.46 2.92
CA TYR A 26 18.31 8.64 3.30
C TYR A 26 17.54 8.46 4.62
N MET A 27 17.67 7.31 5.29
CA MET A 27 16.98 7.01 6.54
C MET A 27 17.25 8.04 7.66
N PRO A 28 18.49 8.56 7.84
CA PRO A 28 18.75 9.57 8.88
C PRO A 28 17.90 10.83 8.69
N THR A 29 17.86 11.34 7.46
CA THR A 29 17.09 12.54 7.12
C THR A 29 15.59 12.25 7.16
N GLN A 30 15.14 11.08 6.71
CA GLN A 30 13.73 10.68 6.80
C GLN A 30 13.24 10.63 8.25
N ARG A 31 14.03 10.04 9.16
CA ARG A 31 13.73 10.01 10.59
C ARG A 31 13.72 11.41 11.20
N HIS A 32 14.65 12.27 10.81
CA HIS A 32 14.69 13.66 11.27
C HIS A 32 13.39 14.42 10.94
N PHE A 33 12.81 14.18 9.76
CA PHE A 33 11.54 14.79 9.36
C PHE A 33 10.30 13.96 9.74
N SER A 34 10.47 12.83 10.45
CA SER A 34 9.40 11.85 10.70
C SER A 34 8.63 11.47 9.42
N SER A 35 9.34 11.42 8.28
CA SER A 35 8.74 11.20 6.96
C SER A 35 8.96 9.76 6.51
N GLU A 36 7.86 9.02 6.39
CA GLU A 36 7.86 7.69 5.78
C GLU A 36 8.25 7.72 4.30
N SER A 37 8.70 6.59 3.78
CA SER A 37 8.95 6.49 2.34
C SER A 37 7.63 6.62 1.57
N LEU A 38 7.68 7.12 0.33
CA LEU A 38 6.51 7.12 -0.55
C LEU A 38 5.98 5.71 -0.85
N ALA A 39 6.80 4.66 -0.70
CA ALA A 39 6.33 3.29 -0.83
C ALA A 39 5.43 2.92 0.34
N ASP A 40 5.89 3.18 1.57
CA ASP A 40 5.15 2.88 2.81
C ASP A 40 3.85 3.69 2.86
N ARG A 41 3.92 4.99 2.56
CA ARG A 41 2.73 5.86 2.50
C ARG A 41 1.69 5.36 1.50
N ARG A 42 2.12 4.89 0.32
CA ARG A 42 1.21 4.29 -0.66
C ARG A 42 0.62 2.98 -0.14
N HIS A 43 1.41 2.15 0.53
CA HIS A 43 0.93 0.91 1.13
C HIS A 43 -0.15 1.19 2.18
N SER A 44 0.10 2.11 3.11
CA SER A 44 -0.88 2.54 4.11
C SER A 44 -2.12 3.17 3.48
N ALA A 45 -1.96 4.05 2.48
CA ALA A 45 -3.08 4.66 1.78
C ALA A 45 -3.94 3.63 1.03
N ASN A 46 -3.33 2.61 0.44
CA ASN A 46 -4.04 1.51 -0.20
C ASN A 46 -4.93 0.75 0.80
N LEU A 47 -4.38 0.38 1.96
CA LEU A 47 -5.12 -0.31 3.02
C LEU A 47 -6.26 0.56 3.58
N THR A 48 -5.98 1.84 3.87
CA THR A 48 -6.98 2.80 4.35
C THR A 48 -8.09 3.02 3.33
N PHE A 49 -7.75 3.13 2.04
CA PHE A 49 -8.75 3.25 0.99
C PHE A 49 -9.67 2.02 0.95
N LEU A 50 -9.11 0.81 0.99
CA LEU A 50 -9.90 -0.42 0.98
C LEU A 50 -10.80 -0.53 2.22
N SER A 51 -10.26 -0.24 3.41
CA SER A 51 -11.05 -0.22 4.65
C SER A 51 -12.18 0.82 4.61
N ASN A 52 -11.93 2.02 4.08
CA ASN A 52 -12.94 3.05 3.93
C ASN A 52 -14.01 2.70 2.88
N LEU A 53 -13.61 2.00 1.80
CA LEU A 53 -14.53 1.49 0.79
C LEU A 53 -15.49 0.44 1.40
N LEU A 54 -14.96 -0.44 2.23
CA LEU A 54 -15.74 -1.49 2.90
C LEU A 54 -16.60 -0.98 4.04
N SER A 55 -16.13 0.04 4.76
CA SER A 55 -16.86 0.70 5.85
C SER A 55 -17.91 1.70 5.36
N SER A 56 -18.21 1.72 4.05
CA SER A 56 -19.14 2.67 3.42
C SER A 56 -18.80 4.16 3.63
N LYS A 57 -17.56 4.49 4.00
CA LYS A 57 -17.09 5.88 4.08
C LYS A 57 -16.85 6.47 2.70
N ILE A 58 -16.61 5.63 1.71
CA ILE A 58 -16.51 5.99 0.30
C ILE A 58 -17.72 5.39 -0.42
N HIS A 59 -18.59 6.25 -0.94
CA HIS A 59 -19.76 5.80 -1.70
C HIS A 59 -19.39 5.53 -3.16
N ASN A 60 -18.97 4.30 -3.46
CA ASN A 60 -18.72 3.84 -4.83
C ASN A 60 -19.17 2.38 -5.00
N PRO A 61 -20.44 2.16 -5.37
CA PRO A 61 -20.98 0.80 -5.50
C PRO A 61 -20.26 0.01 -6.60
N GLU A 62 -19.89 0.64 -7.73
CA GLU A 62 -19.23 -0.05 -8.84
C GLU A 62 -17.87 -0.65 -8.42
N SER A 63 -17.10 0.10 -7.62
CA SER A 63 -15.83 -0.40 -7.08
C SER A 63 -16.04 -1.51 -6.06
N LEU A 64 -17.09 -1.41 -5.24
CA LEU A 64 -17.43 -2.42 -4.24
C LEU A 64 -17.85 -3.74 -4.90
N THR A 65 -18.63 -3.71 -5.98
CA THR A 65 -19.05 -4.91 -6.71
C THR A 65 -17.86 -5.68 -7.31
N ARG A 66 -16.72 -5.01 -7.53
CA ARG A 66 -15.48 -5.64 -8.03
C ARG A 66 -14.65 -6.29 -6.92
N VAL A 67 -14.97 -6.05 -5.65
CA VAL A 67 -14.29 -6.69 -4.51
C VAL A 67 -14.80 -8.12 -4.36
N SER A 68 -13.88 -9.08 -4.38
CA SER A 68 -14.18 -10.50 -4.24
C SER A 68 -13.69 -11.01 -2.89
N PHE A 69 -14.62 -11.45 -2.02
CA PHE A 69 -14.26 -12.05 -0.74
C PHE A 69 -13.91 -13.53 -0.90
N ASN A 70 -12.93 -13.98 -0.14
CA ASN A 70 -12.62 -15.39 -0.03
C ASN A 70 -13.47 -16.01 1.07
N VAL A 71 -14.56 -16.68 0.69
CA VAL A 71 -15.45 -17.37 1.62
C VAL A 71 -15.21 -18.88 1.49
N PRO A 72 -14.32 -19.47 2.31
CA PRO A 72 -14.01 -20.89 2.19
C PRO A 72 -15.19 -21.73 2.71
N SER A 73 -15.56 -22.76 1.97
CA SER A 73 -16.62 -23.70 2.36
C SER A 73 -16.24 -24.59 3.55
N ARG A 74 -14.94 -24.67 3.87
CA ARG A 74 -14.37 -25.46 4.96
C ARG A 74 -13.38 -24.59 5.72
N ARG A 75 -13.20 -24.86 7.02
CA ARG A 75 -12.14 -24.21 7.80
C ARG A 75 -10.78 -24.61 7.24
N THR A 76 -10.09 -23.64 6.62
CA THR A 76 -8.68 -23.81 6.19
C THR A 76 -7.77 -23.09 7.18
N ARG A 77 -6.47 -23.39 7.13
CA ARG A 77 -5.44 -22.67 7.91
C ARG A 77 -5.13 -21.29 7.32
N SER A 78 -5.65 -20.97 6.12
CA SER A 78 -5.45 -19.68 5.47
C SER A 78 -6.54 -18.71 5.90
N SER A 79 -6.13 -17.53 6.37
CA SER A 79 -7.01 -16.44 6.77
C SER A 79 -6.97 -15.27 5.78
N VAL A 80 -6.81 -15.55 4.48
CA VAL A 80 -6.82 -14.49 3.47
C VAL A 80 -8.25 -13.98 3.23
N PRO A 81 -8.53 -12.68 3.42
CA PRO A 81 -9.89 -12.13 3.33
C PRO A 81 -10.41 -12.04 1.90
N PHE A 82 -9.56 -11.85 0.89
CA PHE A 82 -9.97 -11.61 -0.48
C PHE A 82 -9.58 -12.72 -1.45
N HIS A 83 -10.43 -12.95 -2.44
CA HIS A 83 -10.15 -13.83 -3.57
C HIS A 83 -9.50 -13.02 -4.70
N ILE A 84 -8.31 -13.44 -5.15
CA ILE A 84 -7.62 -12.81 -6.27
C ILE A 84 -7.90 -13.64 -7.53
N PRO A 85 -8.64 -13.09 -8.52
CA PRO A 85 -8.87 -13.78 -9.78
C PRO A 85 -7.55 -14.03 -10.51
N PHE A 86 -7.44 -15.22 -11.11
CA PHE A 86 -6.29 -15.56 -11.94
C PHE A 86 -6.29 -14.72 -13.22
N SER A 87 -5.13 -14.21 -13.59
CA SER A 87 -4.93 -13.53 -14.88
C SER A 87 -3.51 -13.74 -15.38
N SER A 88 -3.38 -13.95 -16.68
CA SER A 88 -2.10 -14.02 -17.38
C SER A 88 -1.47 -12.64 -17.62
N SER A 89 -2.25 -11.56 -17.50
CA SER A 89 -1.76 -10.21 -17.76
C SER A 89 -1.42 -9.46 -16.47
N ASN A 90 -0.17 -9.02 -16.37
CA ASN A 90 0.27 -8.11 -15.31
C ASN A 90 -0.57 -6.84 -15.24
N TYR A 91 -1.15 -6.39 -16.35
CA TYR A 91 -2.02 -5.21 -16.35
C TYR A 91 -3.25 -5.41 -15.46
N TYR A 92 -3.90 -6.57 -15.57
CA TYR A 92 -5.10 -6.87 -14.78
C TYR A 92 -4.78 -7.07 -13.30
N LEU A 93 -3.67 -7.76 -12.98
CA LEU A 93 -3.19 -7.92 -11.60
C LEU A 93 -2.83 -6.59 -10.94
N ASN A 94 -2.38 -5.61 -11.73
CA ASN A 94 -2.08 -4.25 -11.26
C ASN A 94 -3.29 -3.31 -11.30
N SER A 95 -4.47 -3.78 -11.69
CA SER A 95 -5.69 -2.97 -11.60
C SER A 95 -5.97 -2.60 -10.13
N PRO A 96 -6.58 -1.43 -9.86
CA PRO A 96 -6.65 -0.88 -8.51
C PRO A 96 -7.23 -1.86 -7.49
N ILE A 97 -8.42 -2.40 -7.72
CA ILE A 97 -9.10 -3.28 -6.77
C ILE A 97 -8.34 -4.60 -6.56
N ILE A 98 -7.86 -5.23 -7.63
CA ILE A 98 -7.12 -6.49 -7.55
C ILE A 98 -5.81 -6.30 -6.77
N ARG A 99 -5.08 -5.23 -7.07
CA ARG A 99 -3.84 -4.88 -6.36
C ARG A 99 -4.08 -4.59 -4.88
N LEU A 100 -5.17 -3.88 -4.56
CA LEU A 100 -5.55 -3.58 -3.17
C LEU A 100 -5.89 -4.84 -2.38
N MET A 101 -6.69 -5.74 -2.94
CA MET A 101 -7.02 -7.03 -2.33
C MET A 101 -5.76 -7.88 -2.10
N GLY A 102 -4.84 -7.90 -3.08
CA GLY A 102 -3.57 -8.61 -2.96
C GLY A 102 -2.70 -8.07 -1.83
N ILE A 103 -2.58 -6.75 -1.73
CA ILE A 103 -1.86 -6.08 -0.62
C ILE A 103 -2.50 -6.43 0.73
N ALA A 104 -3.82 -6.37 0.83
CA ALA A 104 -4.52 -6.70 2.08
C ALA A 104 -4.34 -8.17 2.50
N ASN A 105 -4.32 -9.10 1.55
CA ASN A 105 -4.04 -10.51 1.83
C ASN A 105 -2.63 -10.78 2.39
N THR A 106 -1.65 -9.93 2.05
CA THR A 106 -0.30 -10.03 2.63
C THR A 106 -0.18 -9.42 4.02
N TYR A 107 -1.18 -8.66 4.46
CA TYR A 107 -1.14 -7.90 5.71
C TYR A 107 -1.89 -8.66 6.82
N PRO A 108 -1.20 -9.30 7.78
CA PRO A 108 -1.82 -10.23 8.73
C PRO A 108 -2.85 -9.60 9.66
N SER A 109 -2.73 -8.30 9.91
CA SER A 109 -3.64 -7.53 10.77
C SER A 109 -4.75 -6.84 9.98
N PHE A 110 -4.86 -7.05 8.66
CA PHE A 110 -6.03 -6.61 7.91
C PHE A 110 -7.19 -7.57 8.20
N SER A 111 -7.89 -7.33 9.30
CA SER A 111 -9.15 -7.98 9.62
C SER A 111 -10.32 -7.11 9.17
N LEU A 112 -11.35 -7.76 8.61
CA LEU A 112 -12.66 -7.16 8.37
C LEU A 112 -13.46 -7.09 9.65
#